data_AF-A0A401FKU1-F1
#
_entry.id   AF-A0A401FKU1-F1
#
_cell.length_a   1.000
_cell.length_b   1.000
_cell.length_c   1.000
_cell.angle_alpha   90.00
_cell.angle_beta   90.00
_cell.angle_gamma   90.00
#
_symmetry.space_group_name_H-M   'P 1'
#
loop_
_entity.id
_entity.type
_entity.pdbx_description
1 polymer ?
#
loop_
_entity_poly.entity_id
_entity_poly.type
_entity_poly.pdbx_seq_one_letter_code
_entity_poly.pdbx_strand_id
1 'polypeptide(L)' 'MVEKLLEEAHVATVDGAAFGLPGYLRLSYAASLDNLIEAVSRINEYMQSFIK' A
#
# COMPACT_ATOMS: atom_id res chain seq x y z
N MET A 1 2.53 -2.60 -8.92
CA MET A 1 1.96 -1.72 -7.87
C MET A 1 2.66 -1.94 -6.53
N VAL A 2 2.74 -3.18 -6.03
CA VAL A 2 3.43 -3.51 -4.76
C VAL A 2 4.86 -2.97 -4.69
N GLU A 3 5.68 -3.24 -5.71
CA GLU A 3 7.06 -2.77 -5.80
C GLU A 3 7.16 -1.24 -5.74
N LYS A 4 6.32 -0.54 -6.52
CA LYS A 4 6.28 0.94 -6.50
C LYS A 4 5.86 1.52 -5.16
N LEU A 5 4.88 0.92 -4.48
CA LEU A 5 4.51 1.34 -3.13
C LEU A 5 5.66 1.15 -2.14
N LEU A 6 6.47 0.10 -2.31
CA LEU A 6 7.64 -0.14 -1.46
C LEU A 6 8.77 0.87 -1.74
N GLU A 7 9.08 1.12 -3.01
CA GLU A 7 10.21 1.96 -3.42
C GLU A 7 9.92 3.46 -3.32
N GLU A 8 8.74 3.89 -3.77
CA GLU A 8 8.38 5.30 -3.89
C GLU A 8 7.60 5.81 -2.66
N ALA A 9 6.68 5.00 -2.14
CA ALA A 9 5.85 5.37 -0.98
C ALA A 9 6.39 4.81 0.35
N HIS A 10 7.44 3.98 0.32
CA HIS A 10 8.00 3.31 1.49
C HIS A 10 6.95 2.53 2.31
N VAL A 11 6.02 1.85 1.63
CA VAL A 11 4.99 1.00 2.24
C VAL A 11 5.07 -0.43 1.68
N ALA A 12 5.43 -1.39 2.54
CA ALA A 12 5.43 -2.80 2.20
C ALA A 12 4.00 -3.38 2.22
N THR A 13 3.59 -4.02 1.13
CA THR A 13 2.29 -4.69 0.98
C THR A 13 2.46 -6.04 0.29
N VAL A 14 1.38 -6.83 0.15
CA VAL A 14 1.42 -8.11 -0.57
C VAL A 14 0.42 -8.09 -1.72
N ASP A 15 0.85 -8.62 -2.88
CA ASP A 15 -0.01 -8.77 -4.05
C ASP A 15 -1.12 -9.80 -3.77
N GLY A 16 -2.37 -9.42 -4.06
CA GLY A 16 -3.53 -10.29 -3.94
C GLY A 16 -3.48 -11.49 -4.91
N ALA A 17 -2.69 -11.43 -5.98
CA ALA A 17 -2.46 -12.54 -6.90
C ALA A 17 -1.90 -13.78 -6.16
N ALA A 18 -1.09 -13.59 -5.11
CA ALA A 18 -0.60 -14.69 -4.26
C ALA A 18 -1.71 -15.43 -3.51
N PHE A 19 -2.92 -14.85 -3.44
CA PHE A 19 -4.12 -15.39 -2.80
C PHE A 19 -5.26 -15.65 -3.82
N GLY A 20 -4.97 -15.65 -5.12
CA GLY A 20 -5.97 -15.87 -6.17
C GLY A 20 -6.89 -14.67 -6.46
N LEU A 21 -6.53 -13.46 -5.99
CA LEU A 21 -7.27 -12.22 -6.20
C LEU A 21 -6.38 -11.18 -6.92
N PRO A 22 -6.08 -11.36 -8.22
CA PRO A 22 -5.28 -10.41 -8.97
C PRO A 22 -5.97 -9.03 -9.03
N GLY A 23 -5.18 -7.96 -8.98
CA GLY A 23 -5.67 -6.58 -8.96
C GLY A 23 -6.01 -6.04 -7.56
N TYR A 24 -5.90 -6.88 -6.52
CA TYR A 24 -6.08 -6.48 -5.12
C TYR A 24 -4.74 -6.45 -4.38
N LEU A 25 -4.72 -5.75 -3.24
CA LEU A 25 -3.61 -5.72 -2.30
C LEU A 25 -4.05 -6.24 -0.93
N ARG A 26 -3.15 -6.92 -0.24
CA ARG A 26 -3.34 -7.33 1.16
C ARG A 26 -2.57 -6.42 2.09
N LEU A 27 -3.27 -5.79 3.03
CA LEU A 27 -2.71 -4.92 4.06
C LEU A 27 -2.79 -5.60 5.44
N SER A 28 -1.69 -5.57 6.20
CA SER A 28 -1.72 -5.96 7.60
C SER A 28 -2.19 -4.78 8.44
N TYR A 29 -3.15 -5.01 9.32
CA TYR A 29 -3.60 -4.01 10.31
C TYR A 29 -3.11 -4.31 11.74
N ALA A 30 -2.35 -5.39 11.92
CA ALA A 30 -1.76 -5.76 13.22
C ALA A 30 -0.49 -4.95 13.50
N ALA A 31 -0.64 -3.63 13.60
CA ALA A 31 0.41 -2.65 13.87
C ALA A 31 -0.13 -1.53 14.78
N SER A 32 0.72 -0.59 15.19
CA SER A 32 0.26 0.60 15.93
C SER A 32 -0.63 1.48 15.05
N LEU A 33 -1.57 2.19 15.69
CA LEU A 33 -2.45 3.12 14.98
C LEU A 33 -1.65 4.19 14.22
N ASP A 34 -0.58 4.70 14.83
CA ASP A 34 0.29 5.70 14.21
C ASP A 34 0.92 5.18 12.90
N ASN A 35 1.45 3.95 12.91
CA ASN A 35 2.00 3.33 11.70
C ASN A 35 0.93 3.14 10.62
N LEU A 36 -0.29 2.78 11.01
CA LEU A 36 -1.40 2.60 10.06
C LEU A 36 -1.82 3.93 9.43
N ILE A 37 -1.93 5.00 10.23
CA ILE A 37 -2.26 6.34 9.75
C ILE A 37 -1.18 6.81 8.77
N GLU A 38 0.10 6.66 9.13
CA GLU A 38 1.20 7.07 8.27
C GLU A 38 1.24 6.27 6.96
N ALA A 39 1.08 4.94 7.02
CA ALA A 39 1.04 4.11 5.82
C ALA A 39 -0.10 4.49 4.87
N VAL A 40 -1.30 4.77 5.40
CA VAL A 40 -2.44 5.21 4.59
C VAL A 40 -2.20 6.59 3.98
N SER A 41 -1.59 7.53 4.72
CA SER A 41 -1.23 8.87 4.19
C SER A 41 -0.27 8.75 3.01
N ARG A 42 0.81 7.97 3.15
CA ARG A 42 1.80 7.73 2.10
C ARG A 42 1.20 7.08 0.85
N ILE A 43 0.32 6.09 1.03
CA ILE A 43 -0.41 5.48 -0.09
C ILE A 43 -1.27 6.54 -0.79
N ASN A 44 -2.03 7.34 -0.05
CA ASN A 44 -2.88 8.37 -0.64
C ASN A 44 -2.07 9.41 -1.43
N GLU A 45 -1.00 9.94 -0.85
CA GLU A 45 -0.09 10.90 -1.52
C GLU A 45 0.49 10.32 -2.82
N TYR A 46 0.96 9.07 -2.79
CA TYR A 46 1.44 8.38 -3.98
C TYR A 46 0.34 8.24 -5.04
N MET A 47 -0.88 7.86 -4.66
CA MET A 47 -1.99 7.72 -5.61
C MET A 47 -2.42 9.05 -6.25
N GLN A 48 -2.37 10.16 -5.50
CA GLN A 48 -2.68 11.49 -6.04
C GLN A 48 -1.75 11.89 -7.20
N SER A 49 -0.53 11.34 -7.27
CA SER A 49 0.37 11.59 -8.40
C SER A 49 -0.16 11.08 -9.76
N PHE A 50 -1.13 10.14 -9.75
CA PHE A 50 -1.73 9.54 -10.94
C PHE A 50 -3.11 10.10 -11.31
N ILE A 51 -3.70 10.97 -10.47
CA ILE A 51 -5.07 11.49 -10.64
C ILE A 51 -5.09 12.87 -11.35
N LYS A 52 -3.97 13.25 -11.99
CA LYS A 52 -3.90 14.47 -12.82
C LYS A 52 -4.60 14.35 -14.16
#